data_AF-A0A1H8MF37-F1
#
_entry.id   AF-A0A1H8MF37-F1
#
_cell.length_a   1.000
_cell.length_b   1.000
_cell.length_c   1.000
_cell.angle_alpha   90.00
_cell.angle_beta   90.00
_cell.angle_gamma   90.00
#
_symmetry.space_group_name_H-M   'P 1'
#
loop_
_entity.id
_entity.type
_entity.pdbx_description
1 polymer ?
#
loop_
_entity_poly.entity_id
_entity_poly.type
_entity_poly.pdbx_seq_one_letter_code
_entity_poly.pdbx_strand_id
1 'polypeptide(L)'
;MENVILFGASKYGLSVLYYVQSRYNVLYFCDNDSRKWGERIEDIEVISPDQLAGLNYSKIIIASTFYKEIAVQLHNMSIYNFERIEINTYKDTNNDLGMYKKLFGEEATENRRFYNIGAGQFRHSAWQNVDYASDWYAMNQVDIQWNLLENTPLPVESNSASVVYTSHTVEHIPNISAQNMFNEAYRILKEGGTFRVTTPNIDLAYNAFKKNDRYFYKLIDTYSTKEQMERVNIIKPMNEASIHQVFLFHFAGQTSSLHADPNTVKISDEELEHTFKTLPYDQALDYCVSKCSLEIQNKYPGNHINWWNQTKLFQSLKEAGFKNVYLSAYSQSASPVLRNTDLFDNTHPENSIYVEAIK
;
A
#
# COMPACT_ATOMS: atom_id res chain seq x y z
N MET A 1 29.08 -2.12 -13.31
CA MET A 1 27.69 -2.57 -13.41
C MET A 1 27.63 -3.69 -14.43
N GLU A 2 26.81 -4.71 -14.19
CA GLU A 2 26.64 -5.83 -15.12
C GLU A 2 25.91 -5.35 -16.38
N ASN A 3 26.35 -5.79 -17.56
CA ASN A 3 25.76 -5.41 -18.85
C ASN A 3 24.57 -6.31 -19.17
N VAL A 4 23.40 -5.73 -19.40
CA VAL A 4 22.18 -6.49 -19.66
C VAL A 4 21.44 -6.00 -20.90
N ILE A 5 20.57 -6.86 -21.43
CA ILE A 5 19.63 -6.53 -22.52
C ILE A 5 18.20 -6.66 -21.98
N LEU A 6 17.35 -5.68 -22.29
CA LEU A 6 15.92 -5.75 -21.96
C LEU A 6 15.13 -6.32 -23.14
N PHE A 7 14.55 -7.51 -23.00
CA PHE A 7 13.71 -8.12 -24.03
C PHE A 7 12.25 -7.65 -23.86
N GLY A 8 11.88 -6.62 -24.62
CA GLY A 8 10.55 -6.00 -24.66
C GLY A 8 10.63 -4.48 -24.83
N ALA A 9 10.53 -3.98 -26.06
CA ALA A 9 10.58 -2.54 -26.36
C ALA A 9 9.17 -1.93 -26.34
N SER A 10 8.57 -1.84 -25.15
CA SER A 10 7.23 -1.27 -24.95
C SER A 10 7.24 -0.26 -23.81
N LYS A 11 6.08 0.37 -23.52
CA LYS A 11 5.90 1.18 -22.30
C LYS A 11 6.24 0.38 -21.03
N TYR A 12 5.94 -0.93 -21.03
CA TYR A 12 6.31 -1.82 -19.94
C TYR A 12 7.84 -1.96 -19.84
N GLY A 13 8.50 -2.16 -20.98
CA GLY A 13 9.96 -2.19 -21.08
C GLY A 13 10.63 -0.93 -20.56
N LEU A 14 10.09 0.24 -20.89
CA LEU A 14 10.58 1.53 -20.38
C LEU A 14 10.47 1.62 -18.85
N SER A 15 9.35 1.15 -18.28
CA SER A 15 9.20 1.09 -16.83
C SER A 15 10.22 0.13 -16.20
N VAL A 16 10.51 -1.01 -16.85
CA VAL A 16 11.54 -1.95 -16.37
C VAL A 16 12.92 -1.29 -16.44
N LEU A 17 13.24 -0.54 -17.50
CA LEU A 17 14.48 0.22 -17.60
C LEU A 17 14.68 1.13 -16.37
N TYR A 18 13.68 1.95 -16.04
CA TYR A 18 13.80 2.85 -14.88
C TYR A 18 13.99 2.11 -13.55
N TYR A 19 13.42 0.90 -13.41
CA TYR A 19 13.57 0.06 -12.22
C TYR A 19 14.96 -0.57 -12.10
N VAL A 20 15.61 -0.88 -13.22
CA VAL A 20 16.86 -1.66 -13.24
C VAL A 20 18.13 -0.83 -13.51
N GLN A 21 18.00 0.36 -14.09
CA GLN A 21 19.13 1.18 -14.55
C GLN A 21 20.11 1.62 -13.44
N SER A 22 19.67 1.61 -12.17
CA SER A 22 20.56 1.89 -11.03
C SER A 22 21.48 0.71 -10.66
N ARG A 23 21.15 -0.50 -11.13
CA ARG A 23 21.85 -1.76 -10.80
C ARG A 23 22.62 -2.33 -12.01
N TYR A 24 22.11 -2.08 -13.21
CA TYR A 24 22.61 -2.65 -14.45
C TYR A 24 22.90 -1.58 -15.50
N ASN A 25 23.89 -1.86 -16.35
CA ASN A 25 24.11 -1.10 -17.57
C ASN A 25 23.28 -1.73 -18.70
N VAL A 26 22.18 -1.09 -19.08
CA VAL A 26 21.30 -1.59 -20.16
C VAL A 26 21.88 -1.19 -21.50
N LEU A 27 22.33 -2.19 -22.28
CA LEU A 27 22.98 -1.95 -23.57
C LEU A 27 21.98 -1.70 -24.70
N TYR A 28 20.92 -2.52 -24.73
CA TYR A 28 19.93 -2.53 -25.80
C TYR A 28 18.56 -2.94 -25.26
N PHE A 29 17.52 -2.49 -25.95
CA PHE A 29 16.24 -3.18 -25.97
C PHE A 29 16.23 -4.22 -27.09
N CYS A 30 15.59 -5.36 -26.89
CA CYS A 30 15.37 -6.38 -27.92
C CYS A 30 13.86 -6.61 -28.06
N ASP A 31 13.33 -6.67 -29.28
CA ASP A 31 11.90 -6.90 -29.53
C ASP A 31 11.68 -7.74 -30.79
N ASN A 32 10.62 -8.54 -30.83
CA ASN A 32 10.25 -9.34 -32.00
C ASN A 32 9.56 -8.50 -33.10
N ASP A 33 9.08 -7.30 -32.76
CA ASP A 33 8.44 -6.39 -33.70
C ASP A 33 9.48 -5.65 -34.55
N SER A 34 9.68 -6.14 -35.79
CA SER A 34 10.60 -5.55 -36.76
C SER A 34 10.39 -4.06 -37.06
N ARG A 35 9.19 -3.52 -36.80
CA ARG A 35 8.91 -2.09 -36.98
C ARG A 35 9.65 -1.20 -35.99
N LYS A 36 10.08 -1.76 -34.84
CA LYS A 36 10.78 -1.03 -33.78
C LYS A 36 12.30 -1.08 -33.94
N TRP A 37 12.84 -1.96 -34.78
CA TRP A 37 14.29 -2.14 -34.88
C TRP A 37 14.97 -0.87 -35.42
N GLY A 38 16.02 -0.42 -34.74
CA GLY A 38 16.70 0.85 -35.01
C GLY A 38 16.00 2.08 -34.41
N GLU A 39 14.79 1.94 -33.85
CA GLU A 39 14.22 2.99 -33.00
C GLU A 39 15.01 3.08 -31.67
N ARG A 40 14.79 4.17 -30.95
CA ARG A 40 15.39 4.41 -29.64
C ARG A 40 14.32 4.62 -28.59
N ILE A 41 14.49 4.00 -27.44
CA ILE A 41 13.74 4.29 -26.22
C ILE A 41 14.72 5.01 -25.29
N GLU A 42 14.41 6.27 -24.97
CA GLU A 42 15.41 7.21 -24.44
C GLU A 42 16.61 7.28 -25.40
N ASP A 43 17.80 6.91 -24.94
CA ASP A 43 19.04 6.86 -25.73
C ASP A 43 19.50 5.42 -26.05
N ILE A 44 18.66 4.42 -25.78
CA ILE A 44 18.96 2.99 -25.95
C ILE A 44 18.29 2.46 -27.22
N GLU A 45 19.08 1.86 -28.11
CA GLU A 45 18.60 1.31 -29.38
C GLU A 45 17.82 0.01 -29.18
N VAL A 46 16.79 -0.18 -30.01
CA VAL A 46 16.02 -1.42 -30.11
C VAL A 46 16.61 -2.30 -31.23
N ILE A 47 17.07 -3.49 -30.88
CA ILE A 47 17.68 -4.48 -31.78
C ILE A 47 16.74 -5.66 -32.05
N SER A 48 17.04 -6.42 -33.10
CA SER A 48 16.40 -7.70 -33.36
C SER A 48 16.97 -8.82 -32.48
N PRO A 49 16.22 -9.91 -32.25
CA PRO A 49 16.73 -11.08 -31.54
C PRO A 49 17.98 -11.68 -32.21
N ASP A 50 18.06 -11.67 -33.54
CA ASP A 50 19.20 -12.25 -34.27
C ASP A 50 20.52 -11.55 -33.95
N GLN A 51 20.46 -10.26 -33.59
CA GLN A 51 21.65 -9.49 -33.21
C GLN A 51 22.22 -9.90 -31.85
N LEU A 52 21.47 -10.62 -31.00
CA LEU A 52 21.92 -11.04 -29.66
C LEU A 52 23.19 -11.91 -29.74
N ALA A 53 23.31 -12.80 -30.73
CA ALA A 53 24.43 -13.74 -30.82
C ALA A 53 25.81 -13.07 -30.97
N GLY A 54 25.87 -11.80 -31.41
CA GLY A 54 27.10 -11.06 -31.63
C GLY A 54 27.48 -10.08 -30.50
N LEU A 55 26.68 -10.00 -29.43
CA LEU A 55 26.83 -8.99 -28.39
C LEU A 55 27.47 -9.54 -27.12
N ASN A 56 28.23 -8.68 -26.44
CA ASN A 56 28.81 -8.99 -25.14
C ASN A 56 27.92 -8.46 -24.01
N TYR A 57 27.04 -9.32 -23.49
CA TYR A 57 26.17 -9.05 -22.35
C TYR A 57 26.20 -10.23 -21.36
N SER A 58 25.85 -9.96 -20.11
CA SER A 58 25.90 -10.95 -19.03
C SER A 58 24.59 -11.74 -18.94
N LYS A 59 23.43 -11.09 -19.10
CA LYS A 59 22.11 -11.73 -19.11
C LYS A 59 21.05 -10.92 -19.87
N ILE A 60 19.93 -11.58 -20.15
CA ILE A 60 18.71 -10.95 -20.68
C ILE A 60 17.67 -10.82 -19.57
N ILE A 61 17.08 -9.64 -19.44
CA ILE A 61 15.92 -9.41 -18.59
C ILE A 61 14.69 -9.33 -19.50
N ILE A 62 13.76 -10.27 -19.34
CA ILE A 62 12.51 -10.27 -20.11
C ILE A 62 11.55 -9.26 -19.49
N ALA A 63 11.31 -8.18 -20.24
CA ALA A 63 10.45 -7.06 -19.89
C ALA A 63 9.16 -7.09 -20.74
N SER A 64 8.44 -8.20 -20.68
CA SER A 64 7.24 -8.45 -21.51
C SER A 64 6.26 -9.37 -20.81
N THR A 65 4.97 -9.18 -21.11
CA THR A 65 3.90 -10.10 -20.70
C THR A 65 3.93 -11.42 -21.47
N PHE A 66 4.57 -11.47 -22.64
CA PHE A 66 4.81 -12.68 -23.45
C PHE A 66 6.05 -13.46 -22.99
N TYR A 67 6.27 -13.53 -21.67
CA TYR A 67 7.48 -14.09 -21.08
C TYR A 67 7.71 -15.55 -21.50
N LYS A 68 6.65 -16.37 -21.55
CA LYS A 68 6.78 -17.80 -21.82
C LYS A 68 7.26 -18.05 -23.24
N GLU A 69 6.71 -17.31 -24.19
CA GLU A 69 7.05 -17.37 -25.61
C GLU A 69 8.49 -16.89 -25.84
N ILE A 70 8.87 -15.78 -25.20
CA ILE A 70 10.23 -15.24 -25.29
C ILE A 70 11.25 -16.19 -24.63
N ALA A 71 10.93 -16.80 -23.49
CA ALA A 71 11.81 -17.77 -22.85
C ALA A 71 12.07 -19.00 -23.74
N VAL A 72 11.03 -19.51 -24.41
CA VAL A 72 11.17 -20.60 -25.40
C VAL A 72 12.03 -20.16 -26.59
N GLN A 73 11.81 -18.95 -27.11
CA GLN A 73 12.61 -18.38 -28.19
C GLN A 73 14.10 -18.29 -27.81
N LEU A 74 14.41 -17.73 -26.63
CA LEU A 74 15.79 -17.61 -26.14
C LEU A 74 16.45 -18.98 -25.96
N HIS A 75 15.72 -19.96 -25.44
CA HIS A 75 16.20 -21.34 -25.37
C HIS A 75 16.54 -21.92 -26.75
N ASN A 76 15.70 -21.70 -27.76
CA ASN A 76 15.94 -22.16 -29.13
C ASN A 76 17.15 -21.45 -29.77
N MET A 77 17.45 -20.23 -29.32
CA MET A 77 18.64 -19.46 -29.71
C MET A 77 19.88 -19.84 -28.89
N SER A 78 19.82 -20.88 -28.05
CA SER A 78 20.88 -21.30 -27.13
C SER A 78 21.28 -20.24 -26.09
N ILE A 79 20.35 -19.35 -25.73
CA ILE A 79 20.52 -18.33 -24.69
C ILE A 79 19.79 -18.80 -23.44
N TYR A 80 20.55 -19.14 -22.40
CA TYR A 80 20.02 -19.73 -21.16
C TYR A 80 20.07 -18.77 -19.97
N ASN A 81 20.91 -17.74 -20.02
CA ASN A 81 21.05 -16.78 -18.93
C ASN A 81 20.06 -15.62 -19.09
N PHE A 82 18.82 -15.86 -18.68
CA PHE A 82 17.77 -14.84 -18.68
C PHE A 82 16.90 -14.92 -17.43
N GLU A 83 16.33 -13.80 -17.03
CA GLU A 83 15.40 -13.69 -15.92
C GLU A 83 14.17 -12.87 -16.32
N ARG A 84 13.06 -13.06 -15.62
CA ARG A 84 11.88 -12.20 -15.73
C ARG A 84 11.90 -11.21 -14.58
N ILE A 85 11.77 -9.93 -14.90
CA ILE A 85 11.44 -8.92 -13.89
C ILE A 85 10.00 -8.52 -14.11
N GLU A 86 9.16 -8.84 -13.13
CA GLU A 86 7.80 -8.37 -13.08
C GLU A 86 7.74 -7.14 -12.19
N ILE A 87 7.67 -5.97 -12.81
CA ILE A 87 7.30 -4.75 -12.10
C ILE A 87 5.80 -4.51 -12.29
N ASN A 88 5.17 -3.98 -11.24
CA ASN A 88 3.86 -3.35 -11.39
C ASN A 88 4.07 -2.08 -12.20
N THR A 89 3.98 -2.16 -13.52
CA THR A 89 3.97 -0.96 -14.35
C THR A 89 2.70 -0.22 -14.04
N TYR A 90 2.86 0.98 -13.49
CA TYR A 90 1.79 1.95 -13.34
C TYR A 90 1.03 2.03 -14.66
N LYS A 91 -0.17 1.46 -14.70
CA LYS A 91 -1.13 1.71 -15.77
C LYS A 91 -1.32 3.22 -15.81
N ASP A 92 -1.43 3.79 -17.00
CA ASP A 92 -1.71 5.22 -17.19
C ASP A 92 -2.96 5.61 -16.37
N THR A 93 -2.74 6.15 -15.17
CA THR A 93 -3.78 6.38 -14.17
C THR A 93 -4.67 7.56 -14.54
N ASN A 94 -4.36 8.26 -15.65
CA ASN A 94 -5.11 9.41 -16.13
C ASN A 94 -6.20 9.06 -17.16
N ASN A 95 -6.46 7.77 -17.41
CA ASN A 95 -7.47 7.33 -18.39
C ASN A 95 -8.92 7.70 -18.00
N ASP A 96 -9.15 8.09 -16.75
CA ASP A 96 -10.46 8.41 -16.19
C ASP A 96 -10.67 9.92 -15.97
N LEU A 97 -9.71 10.78 -16.30
CA LEU A 97 -9.81 12.25 -16.11
C LEU A 97 -11.06 12.88 -16.74
N GLY A 98 -11.52 12.36 -17.88
CA GLY A 98 -12.77 12.81 -18.49
C GLY A 98 -13.98 12.63 -17.58
N MET A 99 -14.02 11.56 -16.77
CA MET A 99 -15.04 11.32 -15.76
C MET A 99 -14.92 12.32 -14.61
N TYR A 100 -13.70 12.62 -14.13
CA TYR A 100 -13.48 13.61 -13.07
C TYR A 100 -14.00 14.98 -13.50
N LYS A 101 -13.59 15.46 -14.69
CA LYS A 101 -14.04 16.74 -15.25
C LYS A 101 -15.58 16.79 -15.38
N LYS A 102 -16.20 15.69 -15.82
CA LYS A 102 -17.66 15.60 -15.97
C LYS A 102 -18.41 15.65 -14.64
N LEU A 103 -17.90 15.00 -13.59
CA LEU A 103 -18.60 14.85 -12.31
C LEU A 103 -18.29 15.99 -11.32
N PHE A 104 -17.08 16.51 -11.33
CA PHE A 104 -16.59 17.48 -10.33
C PHE A 104 -16.19 18.83 -10.95
N GLY A 105 -16.18 18.95 -12.27
CA GLY A 105 -15.78 20.16 -13.00
C GLY A 105 -14.27 20.21 -13.30
N GLU A 106 -13.91 21.04 -14.28
CA GLU A 106 -12.51 21.26 -14.68
C GLU A 106 -11.69 21.85 -13.54
N GLU A 107 -12.22 22.87 -12.85
CA GLU A 107 -11.53 23.56 -11.76
C GLU A 107 -11.11 22.59 -10.64
N ALA A 108 -12.00 21.72 -10.16
CA ALA A 108 -11.69 20.78 -9.09
C ALA A 108 -10.64 19.75 -9.52
N THR A 109 -10.71 19.32 -10.78
CA THR A 109 -9.80 18.32 -11.36
C THR A 109 -8.40 18.90 -11.56
N GLU A 110 -8.31 20.10 -12.13
CA GLU A 110 -7.05 20.77 -12.48
C GLU A 110 -6.35 21.36 -11.24
N ASN A 111 -7.11 21.86 -10.27
CA ASN A 111 -6.59 22.28 -8.96
C ASN A 111 -6.38 21.12 -7.98
N ARG A 112 -6.49 19.87 -8.45
CA ARG A 112 -6.21 18.64 -7.68
C ARG A 112 -6.93 18.56 -6.34
N ARG A 113 -8.24 18.82 -6.32
CA ARG A 113 -9.06 18.91 -5.09
C ARG A 113 -9.50 17.53 -4.53
N PHE A 114 -8.67 16.51 -4.72
CA PHE A 114 -8.87 15.16 -4.24
C PHE A 114 -7.65 14.77 -3.42
N TYR A 115 -7.82 14.24 -2.21
CA TYR A 115 -6.71 14.08 -1.27
C TYR A 115 -6.62 12.64 -0.79
N ASN A 116 -5.44 12.04 -0.92
CA ASN A 116 -5.15 10.72 -0.38
C ASN A 116 -4.21 10.88 0.83
N ILE A 117 -4.68 10.53 2.03
CA ILE A 117 -3.94 10.63 3.28
C ILE A 117 -3.28 9.28 3.59
N GLY A 118 -1.96 9.26 3.76
CA GLY A 118 -1.17 8.03 3.82
C GLY A 118 -1.01 7.38 2.43
N ALA A 119 -0.74 8.22 1.42
CA ALA A 119 -0.85 7.83 0.02
C ALA A 119 0.26 6.87 -0.47
N GLY A 120 1.40 6.79 0.22
CA GLY A 120 2.49 5.93 -0.19
C GLY A 120 3.02 6.30 -1.58
N GLN A 121 2.99 5.34 -2.49
CA GLN A 121 3.46 5.50 -3.89
C GLN A 121 2.33 5.85 -4.88
N PHE A 122 1.13 6.16 -4.39
CA PHE A 122 -0.02 6.49 -5.23
C PHE A 122 0.28 7.62 -6.22
N ARG A 123 -0.27 7.54 -7.44
CA ARG A 123 -0.13 8.58 -8.48
C ARG A 123 -1.43 8.75 -9.25
N HIS A 124 -1.95 9.97 -9.27
CA HIS A 124 -3.03 10.37 -10.17
C HIS A 124 -3.03 11.89 -10.32
N SER A 125 -3.21 12.42 -11.55
CA SER A 125 -3.02 13.86 -11.78
C SER A 125 -4.03 14.75 -11.04
N ALA A 126 -5.26 14.29 -10.84
CA ALA A 126 -6.29 15.00 -10.08
C ALA A 126 -6.15 14.91 -8.54
N TRP A 127 -5.24 14.10 -8.00
CA TRP A 127 -5.12 13.88 -6.55
C TRP A 127 -3.85 14.51 -6.00
N GLN A 128 -3.89 14.92 -4.74
CA GLN A 128 -2.73 15.29 -3.95
C GLN A 128 -2.47 14.23 -2.88
N ASN A 129 -1.22 13.80 -2.77
CA ASN A 129 -0.77 12.90 -1.73
C ASN A 129 -0.40 13.69 -0.48
N VAL A 130 -1.09 13.37 0.61
CA VAL A 130 -0.82 13.88 1.95
C VAL A 130 -0.10 12.79 2.72
N ASP A 131 1.18 13.02 3.03
CA ASP A 131 2.03 12.02 3.68
C ASP A 131 3.18 12.70 4.44
N TYR A 132 3.98 11.93 5.15
CA TYR A 132 5.19 12.42 5.82
C TYR A 132 6.40 11.63 5.35
N ALA A 133 7.35 12.32 4.72
CA ALA A 133 8.58 11.70 4.26
C ALA A 133 9.45 11.28 5.46
N SER A 134 9.81 9.99 5.52
CA SER A 134 10.78 9.44 6.46
C SER A 134 11.69 8.45 5.74
N ASP A 135 12.81 8.05 6.35
CA ASP A 135 13.73 7.05 5.75
C ASP A 135 13.01 5.73 5.44
N TRP A 136 12.06 5.33 6.29
CA TRP A 136 11.23 4.14 6.08
C TRP A 136 10.31 4.28 4.87
N TYR A 137 9.92 5.50 4.54
CA TYR A 137 9.01 5.86 3.45
C TYR A 137 9.70 6.66 2.34
N ALA A 138 10.99 6.43 2.11
CA ALA A 138 11.80 7.21 1.17
C ALA A 138 11.28 7.20 -0.28
N MET A 139 10.47 6.21 -0.66
CA MET A 139 9.85 6.10 -1.97
C MET A 139 8.47 6.77 -2.07
N ASN A 140 7.92 7.29 -0.97
CA ASN A 140 6.60 7.91 -0.99
C ASN A 140 6.63 9.21 -1.79
N GLN A 141 5.52 9.48 -2.48
CA GLN A 141 5.32 10.76 -3.14
C GLN A 141 4.48 11.66 -2.27
N VAL A 142 5.02 12.83 -1.97
CA VAL A 142 4.39 13.76 -1.05
C VAL A 142 4.17 15.08 -1.77
N ASP A 143 2.91 15.43 -2.00
CA ASP A 143 2.52 16.77 -2.45
C ASP A 143 2.37 17.70 -1.25
N ILE A 144 1.83 17.18 -0.14
CA ILE A 144 1.58 17.91 1.10
C ILE A 144 2.24 17.17 2.26
N GLN A 145 3.26 17.79 2.86
CA GLN A 145 3.93 17.27 4.05
C GLN A 145 3.05 17.46 5.27
N TRP A 146 2.58 16.35 5.85
CA TRP A 146 1.76 16.40 7.06
C TRP A 146 2.00 15.18 7.94
N ASN A 147 2.60 15.43 9.11
CA ASN A 147 2.85 14.39 10.10
C ASN A 147 1.60 14.16 10.96
N LEU A 148 0.94 13.03 10.74
CA LEU A 148 -0.27 12.65 11.48
C LEU A 148 -0.05 12.59 13.00
N LEU A 149 1.17 12.30 13.46
CA LEU A 149 1.49 12.16 14.88
C LEU A 149 1.61 13.51 15.61
N GLU A 150 1.77 14.61 14.88
CA GLU A 150 1.84 15.96 15.47
C GLU A 150 0.47 16.52 15.85
N ASN A 151 -0.61 15.94 15.32
CA ASN A 151 -1.99 16.40 15.56
C ASN A 151 -2.21 17.88 15.21
N THR A 152 -1.52 18.36 14.18
CA THR A 152 -1.67 19.71 13.64
C THR A 152 -2.76 19.76 12.57
N PRO A 153 -3.34 20.94 12.28
CA PRO A 153 -4.24 21.09 11.15
C PRO A 153 -3.56 20.72 9.82
N LEU A 154 -4.28 20.01 8.96
CA LEU A 154 -3.87 19.74 7.58
C LEU A 154 -3.79 21.07 6.82
N PRO A 155 -2.69 21.40 6.11
CA PRO A 155 -2.52 22.68 5.42
C PRO A 155 -3.32 22.72 4.09
N VAL A 156 -4.63 22.51 4.19
CA VAL A 156 -5.62 22.58 3.13
C VAL A 156 -6.78 23.42 3.61
N GLU A 157 -7.28 24.30 2.75
CA GLU A 157 -8.39 25.20 3.05
C GLU A 157 -9.68 24.43 3.38
N SER A 158 -10.45 24.93 4.34
CA SER A 158 -11.76 24.37 4.68
C SER A 158 -12.70 24.45 3.47
N ASN A 159 -13.59 23.47 3.32
CA ASN A 159 -14.59 23.43 2.23
C ASN A 159 -13.98 23.56 0.82
N SER A 160 -12.82 22.96 0.57
CA SER A 160 -12.13 23.01 -0.72
C SER A 160 -12.05 21.66 -1.43
N ALA A 161 -12.09 20.55 -0.69
CA ALA A 161 -11.93 19.20 -1.21
C ALA A 161 -13.24 18.61 -1.75
N SER A 162 -13.14 17.88 -2.86
CA SER A 162 -14.22 17.10 -3.45
C SER A 162 -14.30 15.69 -2.85
N VAL A 163 -13.15 15.05 -2.67
CA VAL A 163 -13.03 13.70 -2.10
C VAL A 163 -11.79 13.62 -1.23
N VAL A 164 -11.90 12.92 -0.11
CA VAL A 164 -10.77 12.50 0.73
C VAL A 164 -10.76 10.97 0.80
N TYR A 165 -9.57 10.38 0.77
CA TYR A 165 -9.36 8.94 0.85
C TYR A 165 -8.21 8.64 1.81
N THR A 166 -8.30 7.50 2.49
CA THR A 166 -7.18 6.91 3.23
C THR A 166 -7.32 5.38 3.22
N SER A 167 -6.20 4.69 3.13
CA SER A 167 -6.12 3.23 3.04
C SER A 167 -4.97 2.72 3.86
N HIS A 168 -5.23 1.81 4.80
CA HIS A 168 -4.20 1.16 5.62
C HIS A 168 -3.22 2.18 6.23
N THR A 169 -3.78 3.14 6.96
CA THR A 169 -3.07 4.26 7.60
C THR A 169 -3.47 4.40 9.07
N VAL A 170 -4.78 4.33 9.36
CA VAL A 170 -5.34 4.61 10.69
C VAL A 170 -4.96 3.57 11.77
N GLU A 171 -4.57 2.37 11.36
CA GLU A 171 -4.06 1.31 12.22
C GLU A 171 -2.65 1.59 12.74
N HIS A 172 -1.89 2.46 12.07
CA HIS A 172 -0.50 2.79 12.39
C HIS A 172 -0.36 3.99 13.33
N ILE A 173 -1.45 4.65 13.67
CA ILE A 173 -1.47 5.90 14.45
C ILE A 173 -2.40 5.77 15.66
N PRO A 174 -2.13 6.50 16.77
CA PRO A 174 -2.97 6.44 17.95
C PRO A 174 -4.37 7.02 17.69
N ASN A 175 -5.34 6.67 18.53
CA ASN A 175 -6.72 7.16 18.43
C ASN A 175 -6.84 8.68 18.30
N ILE A 176 -6.02 9.44 19.04
CA ILE A 176 -6.02 10.91 18.99
C ILE A 176 -5.63 11.44 17.60
N SER A 177 -4.63 10.82 16.96
CA SER A 177 -4.16 11.19 15.62
C SER A 177 -5.14 10.79 14.53
N ALA A 178 -5.73 9.59 14.65
CA ALA A 178 -6.82 9.20 13.75
C ALA A 178 -8.02 10.13 13.86
N GLN A 179 -8.41 10.54 15.08
CA GLN A 179 -9.49 11.49 15.27
C GLN A 179 -9.15 12.87 14.69
N ASN A 180 -7.93 13.37 14.87
CA ASN A 180 -7.47 14.60 14.21
C ASN A 180 -7.58 14.48 12.69
N MET A 181 -7.18 13.35 12.12
CA MET A 181 -7.29 13.10 10.68
C MET A 181 -8.74 13.14 10.20
N PHE A 182 -9.68 12.54 10.95
CA PHE A 182 -11.10 12.57 10.60
C PHE A 182 -11.71 13.97 10.72
N ASN A 183 -11.34 14.73 11.75
CA ASN A 183 -11.75 16.12 11.93
C ASN A 183 -11.27 16.98 10.74
N GLU A 184 -10.03 16.78 10.31
CA GLU A 184 -9.46 17.52 9.19
C GLU A 184 -10.08 17.11 7.86
N ALA A 185 -10.34 15.81 7.64
CA ALA A 185 -11.09 15.34 6.48
C ALA A 185 -12.48 16.01 6.40
N TYR A 186 -13.21 16.06 7.52
CA TYR A 186 -14.49 16.79 7.60
C TYR A 186 -14.29 18.28 7.30
N ARG A 187 -13.29 18.94 7.90
CA ARG A 187 -13.05 20.37 7.74
C ARG A 187 -12.79 20.74 6.28
N ILE A 188 -11.95 19.98 5.57
CA ILE A 188 -11.53 20.32 4.20
C ILE A 188 -12.58 19.96 3.15
N LEU A 189 -13.43 18.96 3.38
CA LEU A 189 -14.48 18.59 2.44
C LEU A 189 -15.49 19.72 2.23
N LYS A 190 -15.92 19.90 0.99
CA LYS A 190 -17.13 20.67 0.64
C LYS A 190 -18.37 19.93 1.13
N GLU A 191 -19.47 20.65 1.33
CA GLU A 191 -20.79 20.03 1.56
C GLU A 191 -21.12 19.03 0.43
N GLY A 192 -21.57 17.83 0.79
CA GLY A 192 -21.78 16.71 -0.14
C GLY A 192 -20.50 15.98 -0.56
N GLY A 193 -19.33 16.41 -0.10
CA GLY A 193 -18.05 15.75 -0.36
C GLY A 193 -17.95 14.40 0.34
N THR A 194 -17.20 13.47 -0.26
CA THR A 194 -17.06 12.08 0.23
C THR A 194 -15.72 11.85 0.93
N PHE A 195 -15.75 11.24 2.10
CA PHE A 195 -14.58 10.65 2.75
C PHE A 195 -14.71 9.13 2.74
N ARG A 196 -13.69 8.42 2.23
CA ARG A 196 -13.61 6.95 2.30
C ARG A 196 -12.41 6.52 3.15
N VAL A 197 -12.68 5.65 4.12
CA VAL A 197 -11.67 5.03 5.00
C VAL A 197 -11.64 3.53 4.73
N THR A 198 -10.45 3.01 4.42
CA THR A 198 -10.18 1.57 4.29
C THR A 198 -9.09 1.17 5.27
N THR A 199 -9.30 0.12 6.05
CA THR A 199 -8.37 -0.33 7.11
C THR A 199 -8.60 -1.81 7.40
N PRO A 200 -7.65 -2.53 8.02
CA PRO A 200 -7.90 -3.91 8.48
C PRO A 200 -9.12 -4.00 9.40
N ASN A 201 -9.96 -5.00 9.17
CA ASN A 201 -11.15 -5.26 9.97
C ASN A 201 -10.81 -6.17 11.15
N ILE A 202 -10.78 -5.60 12.36
CA ILE A 202 -10.41 -6.36 13.57
C ILE A 202 -11.39 -7.50 13.87
N ASP A 203 -12.68 -7.36 13.52
CA ASP A 203 -13.68 -8.39 13.80
C ASP A 203 -13.43 -9.64 12.95
N LEU A 204 -12.97 -9.47 11.70
CA LEU A 204 -12.56 -10.59 10.87
C LEU A 204 -11.32 -11.27 11.44
N ALA A 205 -10.31 -10.50 11.83
CA ALA A 205 -9.09 -11.03 12.42
C ALA A 205 -9.35 -11.77 13.74
N TYR A 206 -10.15 -11.20 14.63
CA TYR A 206 -10.53 -11.84 15.88
C TYR A 206 -11.31 -13.14 15.65
N ASN A 207 -12.24 -13.16 14.70
CA ASN A 207 -12.95 -14.38 14.33
C ASN A 207 -12.01 -15.47 13.80
N ALA A 208 -11.01 -15.10 12.98
CA ALA A 208 -9.99 -16.02 12.51
C ALA A 208 -9.13 -16.55 13.67
N PHE A 209 -8.72 -15.67 14.59
CA PHE A 209 -8.01 -16.03 15.82
C PHE A 209 -8.79 -17.07 16.64
N LYS A 210 -10.07 -16.80 16.93
CA LYS A 210 -10.94 -17.71 17.72
C LYS A 210 -11.14 -19.08 17.07
N LYS A 211 -11.05 -19.16 15.74
CA LYS A 211 -11.19 -20.41 14.97
C LYS A 211 -9.85 -21.10 14.70
N ASN A 212 -8.73 -20.51 15.15
CA ASN A 212 -7.39 -20.91 14.78
C ASN A 212 -7.19 -20.97 13.24
N ASP A 213 -7.85 -20.07 12.51
CA ASP A 213 -7.75 -19.95 11.06
C ASP A 213 -6.49 -19.17 10.68
N ARG A 214 -5.41 -19.91 10.47
CA ARG A 214 -4.12 -19.32 10.07
C ARG A 214 -4.14 -18.78 8.63
N TYR A 215 -5.00 -19.28 7.76
CA TYR A 215 -5.02 -18.90 6.34
C TYR A 215 -5.56 -17.49 6.11
N PHE A 216 -6.36 -16.97 7.05
CA PHE A 216 -6.74 -15.56 7.07
C PHE A 216 -5.52 -14.63 7.09
N TYR A 217 -4.47 -15.00 7.83
CA TYR A 217 -3.27 -14.21 8.01
C TYR A 217 -2.24 -14.51 6.91
N LYS A 218 -2.50 -14.02 5.69
CA LYS A 218 -1.64 -14.27 4.50
C LYS A 218 -0.17 -13.87 4.68
N LEU A 219 0.12 -12.97 5.61
CA LEU A 219 1.48 -12.52 5.91
C LEU A 219 2.31 -13.57 6.67
N ILE A 220 1.70 -14.63 7.22
CA ILE A 220 2.41 -15.70 7.93
C ILE A 220 3.58 -16.24 7.11
N ASP A 221 3.33 -16.67 5.87
CA ASP A 221 4.38 -17.27 5.03
C ASP A 221 5.38 -16.21 4.55
N THR A 222 4.88 -15.02 4.21
CA THR A 222 5.72 -13.89 3.77
C THR A 222 6.74 -13.53 4.84
N TYR A 223 6.30 -13.40 6.10
CA TYR A 223 7.11 -13.04 7.25
C TYR A 223 7.84 -14.25 7.88
N SER A 224 7.92 -15.37 7.16
CA SER A 224 8.73 -16.53 7.56
C SER A 224 10.05 -16.62 6.78
N THR A 225 10.29 -15.68 5.85
CA THR A 225 11.56 -15.58 5.14
C THR A 225 12.53 -14.64 5.88
N LYS A 226 13.84 -14.95 5.84
CA LYS A 226 14.86 -14.16 6.55
C LYS A 226 14.82 -12.67 6.19
N GLU A 227 14.73 -12.35 4.90
CA GLU A 227 14.67 -10.98 4.39
C GLU A 227 13.46 -10.22 4.96
N GLN A 228 12.27 -10.83 4.93
CA GLN A 228 11.08 -10.18 5.44
C GLN A 228 11.09 -10.05 6.96
N MET A 229 11.63 -11.04 7.68
CA MET A 229 11.79 -10.97 9.13
C MET A 229 12.70 -9.82 9.56
N GLU A 230 13.83 -9.62 8.86
CA GLU A 230 14.71 -8.47 9.08
C GLU A 230 14.00 -7.15 8.76
N ARG A 231 13.22 -7.11 7.67
CA ARG A 231 12.46 -5.92 7.26
C ARG A 231 11.39 -5.52 8.28
N VAL A 232 10.62 -6.47 8.81
CA VAL A 232 9.52 -6.19 9.76
C VAL A 232 9.94 -6.36 11.23
N ASN A 233 11.24 -6.52 11.46
CA ASN A 233 11.86 -6.59 12.78
C ASN A 233 11.26 -7.67 13.71
N ILE A 234 11.22 -8.92 13.24
CA ILE A 234 10.75 -10.06 14.04
C ILE A 234 11.82 -11.14 14.27
N ILE A 235 11.74 -11.81 15.43
CA ILE A 235 12.81 -12.70 15.93
C ILE A 235 12.68 -14.17 15.54
N LYS A 236 11.52 -14.60 15.04
CA LYS A 236 11.29 -15.98 14.58
C LYS A 236 10.29 -16.01 13.42
N PRO A 237 10.31 -17.06 12.59
CA PRO A 237 9.35 -17.22 11.51
C PRO A 237 7.91 -17.16 12.02
N MET A 238 7.06 -16.40 11.33
CA MET A 238 5.67 -16.23 11.77
C MET A 238 4.86 -17.53 11.63
N ASN A 239 5.24 -18.43 10.72
CA ASN A 239 4.62 -19.76 10.58
C ASN A 239 4.87 -20.67 11.79
N GLU A 240 5.93 -20.45 12.55
CA GLU A 240 6.24 -21.13 13.81
C GLU A 240 5.62 -20.45 15.05
N ALA A 241 5.01 -19.27 14.88
CA ALA A 241 4.35 -18.54 15.97
C ALA A 241 2.98 -19.11 16.31
N SER A 242 2.57 -19.03 17.58
CA SER A 242 1.19 -19.33 17.97
C SER A 242 0.21 -18.35 17.32
N ILE A 243 -1.06 -18.75 17.18
CA ILE A 243 -2.08 -17.87 16.59
C ILE A 243 -2.32 -16.60 17.43
N HIS A 244 -2.13 -16.67 18.75
CA HIS A 244 -2.17 -15.50 19.63
C HIS A 244 -1.14 -14.45 19.22
N GLN A 245 0.10 -14.87 18.97
CA GLN A 245 1.19 -13.95 18.64
C GLN A 245 1.07 -13.40 17.22
N VAL A 246 0.50 -14.17 16.29
CA VAL A 246 0.10 -13.68 14.97
C VAL A 246 -1.02 -12.64 15.08
N PHE A 247 -2.04 -12.92 15.89
CA PHE A 247 -3.16 -12.00 16.11
C PHE A 247 -2.72 -10.69 16.77
N LEU A 248 -1.90 -10.75 17.83
CA LEU A 248 -1.30 -9.55 18.43
C LEU A 248 -0.49 -8.76 17.40
N PHE A 249 0.32 -9.44 16.59
CA PHE A 249 1.13 -8.77 15.58
C PHE A 249 0.27 -8.01 14.54
N HIS A 250 -0.96 -8.50 14.29
CA HIS A 250 -1.87 -7.94 13.29
C HIS A 250 -2.51 -6.59 13.68
N PHE A 251 -2.63 -6.24 14.96
CA PHE A 251 -3.28 -4.97 15.38
C PHE A 251 -2.54 -4.21 16.50
N ALA A 252 -1.72 -4.92 17.27
CA ALA A 252 -0.91 -4.39 18.36
C ALA A 252 0.52 -4.95 18.21
N GLY A 253 1.13 -4.71 17.04
CA GLY A 253 2.41 -5.25 16.56
C GLY A 253 3.50 -5.33 17.62
N GLN A 254 3.67 -4.23 18.36
CA GLN A 254 4.69 -4.06 19.38
C GLN A 254 4.56 -5.07 20.54
N THR A 255 3.34 -5.50 20.85
CA THR A 255 3.03 -6.39 21.98
C THR A 255 3.25 -7.86 21.71
N SER A 256 3.36 -8.24 20.43
CA SER A 256 3.68 -9.61 20.05
C SER A 256 5.11 -9.94 20.47
N SER A 257 5.30 -11.13 21.04
CA SER A 257 6.61 -11.75 21.29
C SER A 257 7.46 -11.93 20.03
N LEU A 258 6.87 -11.78 18.83
CA LEU A 258 7.61 -11.76 17.57
C LEU A 258 8.46 -10.51 17.41
N HIS A 259 8.00 -9.35 17.88
CA HIS A 259 8.69 -8.07 17.64
C HIS A 259 10.04 -8.01 18.37
N ALA A 260 11.12 -7.68 17.66
CA ALA A 260 12.48 -7.84 18.15
C ALA A 260 12.97 -6.79 19.13
N ASP A 261 12.36 -5.60 19.15
CA ASP A 261 12.78 -4.55 20.08
C ASP A 261 12.50 -4.94 21.54
N PRO A 262 13.53 -5.03 22.41
CA PRO A 262 13.39 -5.48 23.79
C PRO A 262 12.67 -4.46 24.69
N ASN A 263 12.49 -3.21 24.25
CA ASN A 263 11.81 -2.17 25.03
C ASN A 263 10.28 -2.22 24.87
N THR A 264 9.77 -3.12 24.04
CA THR A 264 8.32 -3.32 23.87
C THR A 264 7.74 -4.16 25.00
N VAL A 265 6.51 -3.82 25.42
CA VAL A 265 5.78 -4.58 26.44
C VAL A 265 5.08 -5.77 25.77
N LYS A 266 5.52 -6.99 26.10
CA LYS A 266 4.99 -8.22 25.51
C LYS A 266 3.76 -8.73 26.25
N ILE A 267 2.81 -9.28 25.49
CA ILE A 267 1.64 -9.99 26.02
C ILE A 267 1.78 -11.48 25.70
N SER A 268 1.75 -12.34 26.72
CA SER A 268 1.83 -13.79 26.52
C SER A 268 0.51 -14.35 25.98
N ASP A 269 0.53 -15.59 25.49
CA ASP A 269 -0.68 -16.28 25.04
C ASP A 269 -1.70 -16.38 26.19
N GLU A 270 -1.25 -16.75 27.40
CA GLU A 270 -2.10 -16.88 28.58
C GLU A 270 -2.67 -15.54 29.03
N GLU A 271 -1.87 -14.47 28.97
CA GLU A 271 -2.33 -13.11 29.28
C GLU A 271 -3.37 -12.63 28.28
N LEU A 272 -3.17 -12.92 26.98
CA LEU A 272 -4.14 -12.57 25.95
C LEU A 272 -5.47 -13.29 26.15
N GLU A 273 -5.42 -14.61 26.39
CA GLU A 273 -6.61 -15.40 26.69
C GLU A 273 -7.33 -14.89 27.95
N HIS A 274 -6.58 -14.59 29.00
CA HIS A 274 -7.13 -14.05 30.24
C HIS A 274 -7.81 -12.69 30.02
N THR A 275 -7.17 -11.81 29.26
CA THR A 275 -7.70 -10.48 28.90
C THR A 275 -9.05 -10.60 28.18
N PHE A 276 -9.14 -11.42 27.13
CA PHE A 276 -10.40 -11.61 26.39
C PHE A 276 -11.47 -12.40 27.16
N LYS A 277 -11.09 -13.12 28.22
CA LYS A 277 -12.03 -13.80 29.13
C LYS A 277 -12.61 -12.87 30.19
N THR A 278 -11.87 -11.82 30.58
CA THR A 278 -12.21 -10.98 31.73
C THR A 278 -12.72 -9.60 31.34
N LEU A 279 -12.27 -9.05 30.22
CA LEU A 279 -12.70 -7.75 29.73
C LEU A 279 -13.73 -7.89 28.60
N PRO A 280 -14.64 -6.91 28.43
CA PRO A 280 -15.40 -6.75 27.20
C PRO A 280 -14.47 -6.69 25.98
N TYR A 281 -14.95 -7.19 24.84
CA TYR A 281 -14.16 -7.33 23.60
C TYR A 281 -13.36 -6.07 23.22
N ASP A 282 -14.00 -4.90 23.14
CA ASP A 282 -13.33 -3.65 22.78
C ASP A 282 -12.30 -3.23 23.85
N GLN A 283 -12.59 -3.46 25.13
CA GLN A 283 -11.66 -3.16 26.23
C GLN A 283 -10.44 -4.10 26.24
N ALA A 284 -10.60 -5.35 25.79
CA ALA A 284 -9.49 -6.27 25.62
C ALA A 284 -8.57 -5.83 24.47
N LEU A 285 -9.14 -5.35 23.36
CA LEU A 285 -8.37 -4.76 22.26
C LEU A 285 -7.64 -3.48 22.72
N ASP A 286 -8.34 -2.59 23.43
CA ASP A 286 -7.76 -1.38 24.01
C ASP A 286 -6.63 -1.69 25.01
N TYR A 287 -6.79 -2.72 25.84
CA TYR A 287 -5.74 -3.19 26.72
C TYR A 287 -4.46 -3.51 25.93
N CYS A 288 -4.58 -4.25 24.83
CA CYS A 288 -3.44 -4.63 24.01
C CYS A 288 -2.75 -3.40 23.41
N VAL A 289 -3.50 -2.52 22.73
CA VAL A 289 -2.89 -1.32 22.12
C VAL A 289 -2.38 -0.29 23.13
N SER A 290 -2.90 -0.30 24.37
CA SER A 290 -2.40 0.55 25.46
C SER A 290 -0.95 0.25 25.86
N LYS A 291 -0.44 -0.92 25.47
CA LYS A 291 0.95 -1.34 25.69
C LYS A 291 1.90 -0.91 24.57
N CYS A 292 1.38 -0.39 23.46
CA CYS A 292 2.17 0.20 22.39
C CYS A 292 2.66 1.60 22.80
N SER A 293 3.82 2.02 22.30
CA SER A 293 4.38 3.35 22.54
C SER A 293 4.70 4.09 21.25
N LEU A 294 4.61 5.43 21.30
CA LEU A 294 5.00 6.29 20.18
C LEU A 294 6.50 6.30 19.96
N GLU A 295 7.31 6.05 21.00
CA GLU A 295 8.77 5.96 20.84
C GLU A 295 9.13 4.77 19.94
N ILE A 296 8.51 3.60 20.17
CA ILE A 296 8.70 2.42 19.32
C ILE A 296 8.06 2.67 17.96
N GLN A 297 6.90 3.34 17.89
CA GLN A 297 6.26 3.63 16.61
C GLN A 297 7.10 4.52 15.70
N ASN A 298 7.78 5.53 16.26
CA ASN A 298 8.71 6.37 15.51
C ASN A 298 9.89 5.58 14.94
N LYS A 299 10.31 4.49 15.60
CA LYS A 299 11.36 3.59 15.12
C LYS A 299 10.83 2.60 14.07
N TYR A 300 9.59 2.12 14.24
CA TYR A 300 8.97 1.09 13.41
C TYR A 300 7.57 1.53 12.98
N PRO A 301 7.45 2.49 12.05
CA PRO A 301 6.16 3.09 11.69
C PRO A 301 5.21 2.11 10.96
N GLY A 302 5.74 0.98 10.48
CA GLY A 302 4.93 -0.09 9.88
C GLY A 302 4.16 -0.95 10.89
N ASN A 303 4.41 -0.82 12.20
CA ASN A 303 3.64 -1.56 13.20
C ASN A 303 2.19 -1.08 13.24
N HIS A 304 1.26 -2.01 13.41
CA HIS A 304 -0.12 -1.67 13.78
C HIS A 304 -0.15 -1.42 15.29
N ILE A 305 -0.71 -0.29 15.69
CA ILE A 305 -0.86 0.13 17.10
C ILE A 305 -2.29 0.56 17.41
N ASN A 306 -3.22 0.20 16.54
CA ASN A 306 -4.61 0.56 16.64
C ASN A 306 -5.48 -0.50 15.95
N TRP A 307 -6.74 -0.57 16.34
CA TRP A 307 -7.72 -1.52 15.83
C TRP A 307 -8.97 -0.78 15.37
N TRP A 308 -9.63 -1.31 14.34
CA TRP A 308 -10.81 -0.70 13.74
C TRP A 308 -11.87 -1.72 13.38
N ASN A 309 -13.09 -1.47 13.85
CA ASN A 309 -14.32 -2.10 13.40
C ASN A 309 -15.32 -1.03 12.97
N GLN A 310 -16.50 -1.48 12.54
CA GLN A 310 -17.58 -0.59 12.13
C GLN A 310 -17.98 0.40 13.24
N THR A 311 -18.19 -0.10 14.46
CA THR A 311 -18.68 0.72 15.58
C THR A 311 -17.74 1.87 15.89
N LYS A 312 -16.45 1.59 16.04
CA LYS A 312 -15.41 2.59 16.32
C LYS A 312 -15.28 3.60 15.19
N LEU A 313 -15.21 3.14 13.92
CA LEU A 313 -15.18 4.05 12.76
C LEU A 313 -16.42 4.96 12.71
N PHE A 314 -17.60 4.40 12.91
CA PHE A 314 -18.85 5.17 12.86
C PHE A 314 -18.91 6.23 13.95
N GLN A 315 -18.48 5.89 15.17
CA GLN A 315 -18.42 6.83 16.27
C GLN A 315 -17.42 7.95 15.98
N SER A 316 -16.17 7.61 15.62
CA SER A 316 -15.13 8.60 15.34
C SER A 316 -15.46 9.55 14.19
N LEU A 317 -16.11 9.04 13.12
CA LEU A 317 -16.56 9.88 12.00
C LEU A 317 -17.73 10.78 12.40
N LYS A 318 -18.67 10.30 13.22
CA LYS A 318 -19.75 11.15 13.75
C LYS A 318 -19.22 12.23 14.69
N GLU A 319 -18.23 11.90 15.52
CA GLU A 319 -17.54 12.85 16.40
C GLU A 319 -16.81 13.94 15.58
N ALA A 320 -16.29 13.61 14.39
CA ALA A 320 -15.70 14.59 13.48
C ALA A 320 -16.72 15.54 12.83
N GLY A 321 -18.02 15.22 12.89
CA GLY A 321 -19.12 16.05 12.36
C GLY A 321 -19.90 15.42 11.22
N PHE A 322 -19.49 14.26 10.70
CA PHE A 322 -20.20 13.59 9.61
C PHE A 322 -21.56 13.08 10.08
N LYS A 323 -22.63 13.48 9.40
CA LYS A 323 -24.00 13.05 9.73
C LYS A 323 -24.39 11.76 9.01
N ASN A 324 -23.88 11.56 7.81
CA ASN A 324 -24.16 10.39 6.99
C ASN A 324 -22.91 9.51 6.94
N VAL A 325 -22.90 8.43 7.72
CA VAL A 325 -21.81 7.45 7.80
C VAL A 325 -22.40 6.07 7.56
N TYR A 326 -21.84 5.31 6.62
CA TYR A 326 -22.36 4.01 6.22
C TYR A 326 -21.25 3.04 5.81
N LEU A 327 -21.58 1.75 5.86
CA LEU A 327 -20.72 0.70 5.33
C LEU A 327 -20.72 0.74 3.80
N SER A 328 -19.54 0.64 3.22
CA SER A 328 -19.33 0.35 1.80
C SER A 328 -18.69 -1.04 1.68
N ALA A 329 -18.21 -1.38 0.49
CA ALA A 329 -17.43 -2.59 0.24
C ALA A 329 -16.42 -2.34 -0.88
N TYR A 330 -15.59 -3.35 -1.15
CA TYR A 330 -14.63 -3.38 -2.25
C TYR A 330 -15.30 -2.94 -3.57
N SER A 331 -14.76 -1.90 -4.21
CA SER A 331 -15.26 -1.32 -5.47
C SER A 331 -16.69 -0.73 -5.41
N GLN A 332 -17.29 -0.60 -4.22
CA GLN A 332 -18.68 -0.14 -4.02
C GLN A 332 -18.79 1.28 -3.46
N SER A 333 -17.78 2.13 -3.66
CA SER A 333 -17.85 3.53 -3.25
C SER A 333 -19.06 4.23 -3.85
N ALA A 334 -19.75 5.11 -3.11
CA ALA A 334 -20.76 5.99 -3.70
C ALA A 334 -20.14 7.01 -4.67
N SER A 335 -18.88 7.38 -4.46
CA SER A 335 -18.14 8.26 -5.36
C SER A 335 -17.55 7.47 -6.53
N PRO A 336 -17.93 7.74 -7.80
CA PRO A 336 -17.47 6.97 -8.95
C PRO A 336 -15.96 6.94 -9.12
N VAL A 337 -15.26 8.00 -8.72
CA VAL A 337 -13.79 8.09 -8.82
C VAL A 337 -13.06 7.08 -7.92
N LEU A 338 -13.67 6.67 -6.81
CA LEU A 338 -13.12 5.70 -5.86
C LEU A 338 -13.42 4.25 -6.25
N ARG A 339 -14.03 3.99 -7.41
CA ARG A 339 -14.34 2.63 -7.91
C ARG A 339 -13.25 2.08 -8.84
N ASN A 340 -12.23 2.87 -9.17
CA ASN A 340 -11.12 2.42 -10.00
C ASN A 340 -10.19 1.51 -9.19
N THR A 341 -10.35 0.19 -9.31
CA THR A 341 -9.60 -0.79 -8.50
C THR A 341 -8.13 -0.93 -8.88
N ASP A 342 -7.71 -0.32 -10.00
CA ASP A 342 -6.28 -0.16 -10.30
C ASP A 342 -5.63 0.89 -9.37
N LEU A 343 -6.43 1.76 -8.74
CA LEU A 343 -6.00 2.88 -7.90
C LEU A 343 -6.39 2.74 -6.43
N PHE A 344 -7.61 2.26 -6.16
CA PHE A 344 -8.23 2.22 -4.85
C PHE A 344 -8.60 0.79 -4.47
N ASP A 345 -8.81 0.55 -3.18
CA ASP A 345 -9.21 -0.75 -2.62
C ASP A 345 -8.28 -1.93 -3.00
N ASN A 346 -7.02 -1.66 -3.37
CA ASN A 346 -6.06 -2.66 -3.84
C ASN A 346 -5.20 -3.27 -2.71
N THR A 347 -5.20 -2.66 -1.52
CA THR A 347 -4.49 -3.17 -0.34
C THR A 347 -5.38 -4.10 0.48
N HIS A 348 -5.03 -5.40 0.50
CA HIS A 348 -5.67 -6.45 1.31
C HIS A 348 -7.23 -6.41 1.31
N PRO A 349 -7.89 -6.46 0.15
CA PRO A 349 -9.34 -6.35 0.07
C PRO A 349 -10.10 -7.47 0.80
N GLU A 350 -9.47 -8.63 1.00
CA GLU A 350 -10.04 -9.79 1.69
C GLU A 350 -10.29 -9.59 3.19
N ASN A 351 -9.61 -8.63 3.82
CA ASN A 351 -9.68 -8.42 5.28
C ASN A 351 -9.93 -6.96 5.67
N SER A 352 -10.21 -6.09 4.69
CA SER A 352 -10.45 -4.67 4.92
C SER A 352 -11.91 -4.40 5.24
N ILE A 353 -12.15 -3.42 6.11
CA ILE A 353 -13.45 -2.75 6.25
C ILE A 353 -13.45 -1.47 5.43
N TYR A 354 -14.59 -1.15 4.81
CA TYR A 354 -14.79 0.04 4.00
C TYR A 354 -15.91 0.88 4.61
N VAL A 355 -15.58 2.09 5.05
CA VAL A 355 -16.56 3.04 5.59
C VAL A 355 -16.50 4.32 4.78
N GLU A 356 -17.68 4.85 4.45
CA GLU A 356 -17.81 6.15 3.81
C GLU A 356 -18.61 7.11 4.66
N ALA A 357 -18.22 8.37 4.60
CA ALA A 357 -18.90 9.48 5.24
C ALA A 357 -19.11 10.62 4.25
N ILE A 358 -20.27 11.25 4.31
CA ILE A 358 -20.62 12.44 3.50
C ILE A 358 -20.76 13.64 4.42
N LYS A 359 -20.10 14.74 4.06
CA LYS A 359 -20.23 16.01 4.77
C LYS A 359 -21.61 16.62 4.54
#